data_AF-A0A978U6Z5-F1
#
_entry.id   AF-A0A978U6Z5-F1
#
_cell.length_a   1.000
_cell.length_b   1.000
_cell.length_c   1.000
_cell.angle_alpha   90.00
_cell.angle_beta   90.00
_cell.angle_gamma   90.00
#
_symmetry.space_group_name_H-M   'P 1'
#
loop_
_entity.id
_entity.type
_entity.pdbx_description
1 polymer ?
#
loop_
_entity_poly.entity_id
_entity_poly.type
_entity_poly.pdbx_seq_one_letter_code
_entity_poly.pdbx_strand_id
1 'polypeptide(L)'
;MTKRLLRSLIQIWLKSCRRSPSAGFTLLEVLIVALIAGAIVSGLLFMIVQLLTADQQESSRTETQREMQLAMDFIASELREAVYVYTGSCLRGTTATPTSVRDCPGLPAYLPASLSAASTSATTGSVPVLAFWRQNRIPRGLQERCRTETTIPTVGGVEVPCVSGHSYALVVYSLSLANPSNTWQGEARITRYMLEEFQRNSSVSSETAPNSFVRTPGYVNPSLYGNIFDSWPWYGNASNTIVNMQLTNGGRPTGNPQVLVDYVDDGRVGTAVSGTADDNPIIGTGTGATLCDPLTGTPTTAPFEISPHPEMLNRDRFRNVRSFYACVSRLPTTQYREVQLFLRGNANGRPGVGTDAFLPTLETRVLSRAVLERTLQR
;
A
#
# COMPACT_ATOMS: atom_id res chain seq x y z
N MET A 1 -77.20 53.06 52.55
CA MET A 1 -77.49 52.97 51.10
C MET A 1 -76.24 52.67 50.24
N THR A 2 -75.26 51.91 50.73
CA THR A 2 -73.94 51.74 50.06
C THR A 2 -73.73 50.37 49.40
N LYS A 3 -74.64 49.39 49.59
CA LYS A 3 -74.51 48.04 48.98
C LYS A 3 -75.05 47.90 47.55
N ARG A 4 -75.87 48.86 47.07
CA ARG A 4 -76.43 48.81 45.70
C ARG A 4 -75.50 49.39 44.63
N LEU A 5 -74.66 50.37 44.99
CA LEU A 5 -73.68 50.97 44.07
C LEU A 5 -72.49 50.04 43.80
N LEU A 6 -72.04 49.28 44.81
CA LEU A 6 -70.93 48.33 44.66
C LEU A 6 -71.27 47.14 43.74
N ARG A 7 -72.51 46.63 43.82
CA ARG A 7 -73.00 45.58 42.91
C ARG A 7 -73.16 46.06 41.47
N SER A 8 -73.51 47.33 41.27
CA SER A 8 -73.64 47.93 39.94
C SER A 8 -72.27 48.07 39.26
N LEU A 9 -71.22 48.46 40.00
CA LEU A 9 -69.88 48.60 39.43
C LEU A 9 -69.23 47.24 39.10
N ILE A 10 -69.46 46.20 39.91
CA ILE A 10 -68.93 44.86 39.64
C ILE A 10 -69.63 44.19 38.44
N GLN A 11 -70.93 44.45 38.23
CA GLN A 11 -71.65 43.91 37.06
C GLN A 11 -71.30 44.61 35.74
N ILE A 12 -70.81 45.86 35.78
CA ILE A 12 -70.33 46.57 34.59
C ILE A 12 -68.95 46.04 34.17
N TRP A 13 -68.08 45.70 35.14
CA TRP A 13 -66.74 45.17 34.85
C TRP A 13 -66.78 43.73 34.29
N LEU A 14 -67.67 42.87 34.81
CA LEU A 14 -67.84 41.49 34.31
C LEU A 14 -68.52 41.39 32.93
N LYS A 15 -69.20 42.44 32.46
CA LYS A 15 -69.82 42.49 31.12
C LYS A 15 -68.89 43.03 30.01
N SER A 16 -67.71 43.54 30.35
CA SER A 16 -66.74 44.05 29.37
C SER A 16 -65.75 43.01 28.85
N CYS A 17 -65.79 41.76 29.33
CA CYS A 17 -64.88 40.68 28.90
C CYS A 17 -65.52 39.68 27.89
N ARG A 18 -66.44 40.15 27.04
CA ARG A 18 -66.86 39.37 25.86
C ARG A 18 -67.03 40.27 24.64
N ARG A 19 -65.88 40.49 24.01
CA ARG A 19 -65.67 40.64 22.56
C ARG A 19 -64.17 40.88 22.40
N SER A 20 -63.39 39.82 22.53
CA SER A 20 -62.14 39.75 21.79
C SER A 20 -62.54 39.91 20.32
N PRO A 21 -62.12 40.97 19.60
CA PRO A 21 -62.19 40.93 18.17
C PRO A 21 -61.38 39.69 17.80
N SER A 22 -62.03 38.68 17.24
CA SER A 22 -61.35 37.72 16.38
C SER A 22 -60.85 38.52 15.19
N ALA A 23 -59.74 39.22 15.38
CA ALA A 23 -58.87 39.66 14.32
C ALA A 23 -58.38 38.37 13.69
N GLY A 24 -59.14 37.85 12.73
CA GLY A 24 -58.69 36.77 11.88
C GLY A 24 -57.35 37.20 11.29
N PHE A 25 -56.35 36.34 11.39
CA PHE A 25 -55.03 36.56 10.82
C PHE A 25 -55.19 37.15 9.41
N THR A 26 -54.62 38.32 9.21
CA THR A 26 -54.62 38.91 7.86
C THR A 26 -53.76 38.02 6.97
N LEU A 27 -54.20 37.73 5.74
CA LEU A 27 -53.46 36.88 4.80
C LEU A 27 -52.02 37.38 4.58
N LEU A 28 -51.81 38.70 4.67
CA LEU A 28 -50.51 39.35 4.58
C LEU A 28 -49.59 39.01 5.78
N GLU A 29 -50.12 38.95 6.99
CA GLU A 29 -49.34 38.63 8.20
C GLU A 29 -48.85 37.18 8.16
N VAL A 30 -49.71 36.24 7.74
CA VAL A 30 -49.31 34.83 7.53
C VAL A 30 -48.28 34.72 6.41
N LEU A 31 -48.40 35.52 5.34
CA LEU A 31 -47.43 35.54 4.24
C LEU A 31 -46.05 36.03 4.70
N ILE A 32 -45.99 37.10 5.50
CA ILE A 32 -44.72 37.64 6.03
C ILE A 32 -44.08 36.63 7.00
N VAL A 33 -44.86 36.02 7.88
CA VAL A 33 -44.35 34.98 8.80
C VAL A 33 -43.81 33.79 8.01
N ALA A 34 -44.52 33.33 6.97
CA ALA A 34 -44.06 32.24 6.11
C ALA A 34 -42.76 32.61 5.36
N LEU A 35 -42.62 33.86 4.90
CA LEU A 35 -41.43 34.36 4.23
C LEU A 35 -40.21 34.38 5.18
N ILE A 36 -40.37 34.94 6.38
CA ILE A 36 -39.29 35.01 7.37
C ILE A 36 -38.92 33.59 7.84
N ALA A 37 -39.91 32.73 8.11
CA ALA A 37 -39.67 31.35 8.48
C ALA A 37 -38.93 30.59 7.35
N GLY A 38 -39.33 30.78 6.10
CA GLY A 38 -38.65 30.19 4.93
C GLY A 38 -37.21 30.65 4.78
N ALA A 39 -36.93 31.94 5.01
CA ALA A 39 -35.59 32.49 4.97
C ALA A 39 -34.69 31.91 6.08
N ILE A 40 -35.21 31.80 7.30
CA ILE A 40 -34.48 31.20 8.44
C ILE A 40 -34.18 29.72 8.19
N VAL A 41 -35.19 28.94 7.76
CA VAL A 41 -35.02 27.51 7.48
C VAL A 41 -34.00 27.29 6.37
N SER A 42 -34.03 28.11 5.31
CA SER A 42 -33.06 28.04 4.21
C SER A 42 -31.64 28.33 4.70
N GLY A 43 -31.46 29.34 5.56
CA GLY A 43 -30.16 29.67 6.16
C GLY A 43 -29.62 28.55 7.05
N LEU A 44 -30.48 27.96 7.89
CA LEU A 44 -30.10 26.83 8.75
C LEU A 44 -29.75 25.58 7.93
N LEU A 45 -30.51 25.27 6.89
CA LEU A 45 -30.25 24.13 6.02
C LEU A 45 -28.92 24.28 5.27
N PHE A 46 -28.60 25.49 4.79
CA PHE A 46 -27.32 25.79 4.17
C PHE A 46 -26.15 25.57 5.13
N MET A 47 -26.27 26.03 6.38
CA MET A 47 -25.25 25.82 7.41
C MET A 47 -25.05 24.32 7.73
N ILE A 48 -26.14 23.56 7.85
CA ILE A 48 -26.06 22.10 8.11
C ILE A 48 -25.33 21.39 6.98
N VAL A 49 -25.62 21.74 5.72
CA VAL A 49 -24.92 21.15 4.56
C VAL A 49 -23.42 21.42 4.66
N GLN A 50 -23.02 22.64 5.00
CA GLN A 50 -21.60 22.97 5.17
C GLN A 50 -20.95 22.14 6.28
N LEU A 51 -21.61 22.02 7.44
CA LEU A 51 -21.11 21.23 8.55
C LEU A 51 -20.99 19.75 8.19
N LEU A 52 -22.00 19.17 7.54
CA LEU A 52 -21.96 17.78 7.07
C LEU A 52 -20.84 17.57 6.04
N THR A 53 -20.61 18.51 5.13
CA THR A 53 -19.50 18.40 4.17
C THR A 53 -18.13 18.50 4.84
N ALA A 54 -17.99 19.35 5.86
CA ALA A 54 -16.76 19.47 6.63
C ALA A 54 -16.50 18.22 7.47
N ASP A 55 -17.51 17.70 8.16
CA ASP A 55 -17.42 16.45 8.93
C ASP A 55 -17.06 15.27 8.02
N GLN A 56 -17.67 15.21 6.83
CA GLN A 56 -17.37 14.17 5.85
C GLN A 56 -15.92 14.27 5.33
N GLN A 57 -15.43 15.48 5.07
CA GLN A 57 -14.04 15.70 4.67
C GLN A 57 -13.05 15.29 5.76
N GLU A 58 -13.30 15.71 7.00
CA GLU A 58 -12.42 15.43 8.12
C GLU A 58 -12.38 13.94 8.46
N SER A 59 -13.53 13.28 8.38
CA SER A 59 -13.65 11.82 8.48
C SER A 59 -12.82 11.11 7.39
N SER A 60 -12.95 11.53 6.13
CA SER A 60 -12.18 10.97 5.00
C SER A 60 -10.67 11.15 5.16
N ARG A 61 -10.22 12.30 5.69
CA ARG A 61 -8.81 12.58 5.97
C ARG A 61 -8.26 11.71 7.09
N THR A 62 -9.01 11.62 8.19
CA THR A 62 -8.66 10.77 9.33
C THR A 62 -8.55 9.30 8.92
N GLU A 63 -9.50 8.81 8.12
CA GLU A 63 -9.46 7.45 7.61
C GLU A 63 -8.25 7.20 6.71
N THR A 64 -7.91 8.16 5.83
CA THR A 64 -6.71 8.05 4.98
C THR A 64 -5.44 7.97 5.82
N GLN A 65 -5.30 8.81 6.87
CA GLN A 65 -4.14 8.75 7.77
C GLN A 65 -4.05 7.39 8.48
N ARG A 66 -5.18 6.90 9.00
CA ARG A 66 -5.26 5.61 9.68
C ARG A 66 -4.88 4.47 8.74
N GLU A 67 -5.43 4.43 7.52
CA GLU A 67 -5.10 3.41 6.52
C GLU A 67 -3.62 3.46 6.13
N MET A 68 -3.04 4.66 5.95
CA MET A 68 -1.61 4.79 5.66
C MET A 68 -0.74 4.25 6.79
N GLN A 69 -1.10 4.53 8.06
CA GLN A 69 -0.39 4.00 9.23
C GLN A 69 -0.46 2.47 9.30
N LEU A 70 -1.66 1.91 9.11
CA LEU A 70 -1.85 0.45 9.09
C LEU A 70 -1.07 -0.21 7.96
N ALA A 71 -1.06 0.38 6.76
CA ALA A 71 -0.28 -0.12 5.65
C ALA A 71 1.23 -0.07 5.94
N MET A 72 1.72 1.04 6.49
CA MET A 72 3.12 1.21 6.85
C MET A 72 3.57 0.22 7.93
N ASP A 73 2.77 0.06 8.98
CA ASP A 73 3.03 -0.90 10.06
C ASP A 73 3.03 -2.34 9.55
N PHE A 74 2.12 -2.67 8.64
CA PHE A 74 2.07 -3.99 8.01
C PHE A 74 3.34 -4.27 7.20
N ILE A 75 3.74 -3.36 6.30
CA ILE A 75 4.97 -3.50 5.50
C ILE A 75 6.19 -3.61 6.43
N ALA A 76 6.27 -2.75 7.45
CA ALA A 76 7.37 -2.74 8.40
C ALA A 76 7.44 -4.04 9.22
N SER A 77 6.30 -4.62 9.59
CA SER A 77 6.25 -5.90 10.30
C SER A 77 6.83 -7.04 9.46
N GLU A 78 6.49 -7.10 8.17
CA GLU A 78 7.04 -8.12 7.27
C GLU A 78 8.52 -7.92 6.99
N LEU A 79 8.96 -6.65 6.86
CA LEU A 79 10.36 -6.33 6.68
C LEU A 79 11.24 -6.75 7.85
N ARG A 80 10.73 -6.73 9.08
CA ARG A 80 11.47 -7.21 10.26
C ARG A 80 11.79 -8.70 10.17
N GLU A 81 10.99 -9.47 9.44
CA GLU A 81 11.19 -10.90 9.17
C GLU A 81 11.97 -11.18 7.88
N ALA A 82 12.46 -10.13 7.21
CA ALA A 82 13.24 -10.28 5.99
C ALA A 82 14.61 -10.91 6.27
N VAL A 83 14.96 -11.87 5.44
CA VAL A 83 16.24 -12.58 5.39
C VAL A 83 17.19 -11.88 4.41
N TYR A 84 16.64 -11.33 3.32
CA TYR A 84 17.35 -10.57 2.31
C TYR A 84 16.44 -9.50 1.72
N VAL A 85 16.92 -8.27 1.58
CA VAL A 85 16.20 -7.15 0.95
C VAL A 85 16.96 -6.72 -0.30
N TYR A 86 16.26 -6.58 -1.43
CA TYR A 86 16.87 -6.11 -2.67
C TYR A 86 17.10 -4.60 -2.63
N THR A 87 18.23 -4.15 -3.15
CA THR A 87 18.48 -2.72 -3.43
C THR A 87 17.78 -2.29 -4.72
N GLY A 88 17.67 -0.97 -4.94
CA GLY A 88 17.15 -0.43 -6.20
C GLY A 88 17.89 -0.96 -7.43
N SER A 89 19.23 -0.99 -7.40
CA SER A 89 20.09 -1.51 -8.48
C SER A 89 19.82 -2.98 -8.79
N CYS A 90 19.69 -3.82 -7.76
CA CYS A 90 19.40 -5.23 -7.96
C CYS A 90 17.94 -5.48 -8.40
N LEU A 91 17.00 -4.65 -7.95
CA LEU A 91 15.63 -4.67 -8.43
C LEU A 91 15.55 -4.30 -9.91
N ARG A 92 16.21 -3.23 -10.34
CA ARG A 92 16.28 -2.85 -11.77
C ARG A 92 17.00 -3.93 -12.59
N GLY A 93 18.07 -4.47 -12.02
CA GLY A 93 19.05 -5.30 -12.71
C GLY A 93 20.28 -4.50 -13.10
N THR A 94 21.43 -5.14 -12.96
CA THR A 94 22.73 -4.64 -13.44
C THR A 94 23.15 -5.36 -14.72
N THR A 95 22.63 -6.56 -14.98
CA THR A 95 23.02 -7.39 -16.12
C THR A 95 21.88 -8.32 -16.50
N ALA A 96 21.40 -8.31 -17.75
CA ALA A 96 20.25 -9.13 -18.16
C ALA A 96 20.51 -10.64 -18.15
N THR A 97 21.76 -11.06 -18.32
CA THR A 97 22.21 -12.46 -18.30
C THR A 97 23.37 -12.61 -17.32
N PRO A 98 23.10 -13.02 -16.07
CA PRO A 98 24.13 -13.30 -15.08
C PRO A 98 25.19 -14.26 -15.60
N THR A 99 26.45 -13.84 -15.48
CA THR A 99 27.63 -14.68 -15.72
C THR A 99 28.27 -15.12 -14.41
N SER A 100 27.95 -14.43 -13.32
CA SER A 100 28.33 -14.78 -11.95
C SER A 100 27.09 -14.98 -11.08
N VAL A 101 27.24 -15.75 -10.00
CA VAL A 101 26.19 -15.93 -8.98
C VAL A 101 25.93 -14.68 -8.13
N ARG A 102 26.60 -13.55 -8.40
CA ARG A 102 26.37 -12.27 -7.71
C ARG A 102 25.87 -11.17 -8.64
N ASP A 103 25.66 -11.48 -9.91
CA ASP A 103 25.07 -10.52 -10.84
C ASP A 103 23.57 -10.43 -10.56
N CYS A 104 23.06 -9.20 -10.43
CA CYS A 104 21.63 -8.99 -10.22
C CYS A 104 20.90 -8.88 -11.57
N PRO A 105 20.04 -9.85 -11.93
CA PRO A 105 19.40 -9.89 -13.24
C PRO A 105 18.24 -8.91 -13.42
N GLY A 106 17.77 -8.30 -12.33
CA GLY A 106 16.57 -7.47 -12.30
C GLY A 106 15.32 -8.30 -12.04
N LEU A 107 14.76 -8.14 -10.85
CA LEU A 107 13.63 -8.94 -10.39
C LEU A 107 12.37 -8.86 -11.27
N PRO A 108 11.96 -7.68 -11.81
CA PRO A 108 10.73 -7.54 -12.59
C PRO A 108 10.59 -8.54 -13.74
N ALA A 109 11.68 -8.92 -14.42
CA ALA A 109 11.62 -9.88 -15.52
C ALA A 109 11.13 -11.28 -15.11
N TYR A 110 11.23 -11.62 -13.81
CA TYR A 110 10.97 -12.95 -13.25
C TYR A 110 9.76 -12.99 -12.30
N LEU A 111 9.11 -11.85 -12.07
CA LEU A 111 7.83 -11.73 -11.34
C LEU A 111 6.65 -11.89 -12.31
N PRO A 112 5.39 -12.09 -11.88
CA PRO A 112 4.23 -12.04 -12.77
C PRO A 112 4.21 -10.80 -13.68
N ALA A 113 3.68 -10.95 -14.90
CA ALA A 113 3.64 -9.87 -15.90
C ALA A 113 2.91 -8.61 -15.43
N SER A 114 1.91 -8.77 -14.56
CA SER A 114 1.15 -7.67 -13.94
C SER A 114 1.99 -6.77 -13.03
N LEU A 115 3.12 -7.27 -12.52
CA LEU A 115 4.00 -6.56 -11.59
C LEU A 115 5.26 -5.99 -12.25
N SER A 116 5.59 -6.47 -13.45
CA SER A 116 6.82 -6.11 -14.16
C SER A 116 6.64 -5.00 -15.18
N ALA A 117 5.40 -4.64 -15.44
CA ALA A 117 5.03 -3.73 -16.50
C ALA A 117 5.12 -2.29 -15.99
N ALA A 118 6.34 -1.74 -16.01
CA ALA A 118 6.48 -0.32 -16.33
C ALA A 118 5.99 -0.18 -17.78
N SER A 119 4.68 -0.03 -17.90
CA SER A 119 3.94 -0.06 -19.15
C SER A 119 3.51 1.35 -19.50
N THR A 120 3.75 1.72 -20.76
CA THR A 120 3.21 2.91 -21.42
C THR A 120 1.68 2.93 -21.45
N SER A 121 1.03 1.80 -21.15
CA SER A 121 -0.41 1.62 -21.22
C SER A 121 -1.09 1.78 -19.85
N ALA A 122 -2.20 2.51 -19.84
CA ALA A 122 -3.07 2.74 -18.68
C ALA A 122 -3.64 1.44 -18.05
N THR A 123 -3.44 0.28 -18.68
CA THR A 123 -4.03 -1.00 -18.29
C THR A 123 -3.12 -1.90 -17.44
N THR A 124 -1.81 -1.63 -17.36
CA THR A 124 -0.84 -2.58 -16.75
C THR A 124 0.28 -1.94 -15.93
N GLY A 125 0.28 -0.61 -15.75
CA GLY A 125 1.32 0.12 -15.04
C GLY A 125 1.42 -0.21 -13.54
N SER A 126 2.43 -0.99 -13.17
CA SER A 126 2.88 -1.18 -11.78
C SER A 126 4.40 -1.21 -11.71
N VAL A 127 4.98 -0.58 -10.68
CA VAL A 127 6.42 -0.56 -10.45
C VAL A 127 6.75 -1.21 -9.11
N PRO A 128 7.58 -2.27 -9.07
CA PRO A 128 8.08 -2.86 -7.83
C PRO A 128 8.93 -1.84 -7.08
N VAL A 129 8.54 -1.50 -5.86
CA VAL A 129 9.23 -0.51 -5.02
C VAL A 129 10.13 -1.20 -3.99
N LEU A 130 9.65 -2.30 -3.41
CA LEU A 130 10.35 -3.03 -2.35
C LEU A 130 10.20 -4.51 -2.59
N ALA A 131 11.30 -5.26 -2.55
CA ALA A 131 11.25 -6.72 -2.55
C ALA A 131 12.21 -7.30 -1.52
N PHE A 132 11.80 -8.39 -0.91
CA PHE A 132 12.60 -9.10 0.07
C PHE A 132 12.17 -10.56 0.19
N TRP A 133 13.11 -11.40 0.59
CA TRP A 133 12.85 -12.77 0.99
C TRP A 133 12.60 -12.82 2.48
N ARG A 134 11.57 -13.56 2.90
CA ARG A 134 11.30 -13.88 4.31
C ARG A 134 11.14 -15.39 4.49
N GLN A 135 11.34 -15.88 5.71
CA GLN A 135 10.92 -17.23 6.05
C GLN A 135 9.40 -17.24 6.23
N ASN A 136 8.73 -18.17 5.58
CA ASN A 136 7.31 -18.40 5.69
C ASN A 136 7.08 -19.81 6.24
N ARG A 137 6.04 -19.99 7.06
CA ARG A 137 5.67 -21.34 7.53
C ARG A 137 5.13 -22.14 6.36
N ILE A 138 5.51 -23.41 6.26
CA ILE A 138 4.87 -24.30 5.29
C ILE A 138 3.36 -24.41 5.60
N PRO A 139 2.48 -24.61 4.61
CA PRO A 139 1.03 -24.70 4.84
C PRO A 139 0.64 -25.76 5.89
N ARG A 140 -0.41 -25.49 6.68
CA ARG A 140 -0.84 -26.39 7.79
C ARG A 140 -1.06 -27.83 7.34
N GLY A 141 -1.70 -28.05 6.20
CA GLY A 141 -1.88 -29.38 5.65
C GLY A 141 -0.57 -30.12 5.36
N LEU A 142 0.48 -29.43 4.90
CA LEU A 142 1.83 -30.02 4.77
C LEU A 142 2.49 -30.27 6.13
N GLN A 143 2.26 -29.41 7.12
CA GLN A 143 2.77 -29.64 8.49
C GLN A 143 2.19 -30.94 9.08
N GLU A 144 0.89 -31.18 8.89
CA GLU A 144 0.26 -32.41 9.40
C GLU A 144 0.73 -33.64 8.66
N ARG A 145 0.97 -33.54 7.34
CA ARG A 145 1.61 -34.61 6.58
C ARG A 145 3.02 -34.91 7.09
N CYS A 146 3.83 -33.88 7.36
CA CYS A 146 5.16 -34.05 7.97
C CYS A 146 5.11 -34.76 9.33
N ARG A 147 4.01 -34.62 10.08
CA ARG A 147 3.82 -35.25 11.39
C ARG A 147 3.31 -36.69 11.31
N THR A 148 2.50 -37.00 10.30
CA THR A 148 1.73 -38.26 10.23
C THR A 148 2.33 -39.27 9.26
N GLU A 149 3.00 -38.81 8.21
CA GLU A 149 3.66 -39.69 7.25
C GLU A 149 4.97 -40.24 7.83
N THR A 150 5.25 -41.52 7.55
CA THR A 150 6.49 -42.19 7.99
C THR A 150 7.72 -41.78 7.17
N THR A 151 7.50 -41.17 6.02
CA THR A 151 8.53 -40.67 5.09
C THR A 151 8.32 -39.18 4.85
N ILE A 152 9.38 -38.45 4.50
CA ILE A 152 9.27 -37.03 4.19
C ILE A 152 8.37 -36.85 2.96
N PRO A 153 7.26 -36.09 3.04
CA PRO A 153 6.39 -35.84 1.92
C PRO A 153 7.13 -35.11 0.81
N THR A 154 6.84 -35.47 -0.44
CA THR A 154 7.35 -34.77 -1.63
C THR A 154 6.21 -34.04 -2.33
N VAL A 155 6.47 -32.84 -2.83
CA VAL A 155 5.52 -32.02 -3.59
C VAL A 155 6.22 -31.48 -4.83
N GLY A 156 5.69 -31.81 -6.02
CA GLY A 156 6.31 -31.40 -7.29
C GLY A 156 7.75 -31.90 -7.46
N GLY A 157 8.05 -33.08 -6.93
CA GLY A 157 9.39 -33.70 -7.03
C GLY A 157 10.43 -33.17 -6.04
N VAL A 158 10.04 -32.32 -5.08
CA VAL A 158 10.94 -31.76 -4.06
C VAL A 158 10.48 -32.20 -2.67
N GLU A 159 11.43 -32.54 -1.80
CA GLU A 159 11.18 -32.85 -0.40
C GLU A 159 10.67 -31.61 0.34
N VAL A 160 9.57 -31.77 1.08
CA VAL A 160 9.05 -30.71 1.94
C VAL A 160 10.01 -30.53 3.13
N PRO A 161 10.38 -29.30 3.50
CA PRO A 161 11.37 -29.05 4.54
C PRO A 161 10.81 -29.24 5.97
N CYS A 162 10.32 -30.45 6.28
CA CYS A 162 9.61 -30.80 7.51
C CYS A 162 10.39 -30.52 8.80
N VAL A 163 11.72 -30.67 8.77
CA VAL A 163 12.58 -30.40 9.94
C VAL A 163 12.62 -28.92 10.28
N SER A 164 12.72 -28.05 9.26
CA SER A 164 12.74 -26.61 9.48
C SER A 164 11.33 -26.03 9.69
N GLY A 165 10.29 -26.66 9.11
CA GLY A 165 8.92 -26.15 9.13
C GLY A 165 8.71 -24.87 8.34
N HIS A 166 9.72 -24.39 7.62
CA HIS A 166 9.72 -23.11 6.92
C HIS A 166 10.24 -23.25 5.49
N SER A 167 9.68 -22.46 4.58
CA SER A 167 10.21 -22.23 3.24
C SER A 167 10.42 -20.73 3.02
N TYR A 168 11.23 -20.35 2.02
CA TYR A 168 11.42 -18.94 1.71
C TYR A 168 10.27 -18.42 0.84
N ALA A 169 9.76 -17.24 1.14
CA ALA A 169 8.79 -16.54 0.30
C ALA A 169 9.36 -15.20 -0.16
N LEU A 170 9.23 -14.90 -1.44
CA LEU A 170 9.59 -13.60 -2.00
C LEU A 170 8.37 -12.69 -1.92
N VAL A 171 8.48 -11.61 -1.14
CA VAL A 171 7.46 -10.58 -1.01
C VAL A 171 7.87 -9.39 -1.85
N VAL A 172 6.92 -8.85 -2.62
CA VAL A 172 7.11 -7.68 -3.47
C VAL A 172 5.98 -6.69 -3.24
N TYR A 173 6.32 -5.48 -2.86
CA TYR A 173 5.40 -4.35 -2.84
C TYR A 173 5.61 -3.48 -4.07
N SER A 174 4.53 -3.15 -4.74
CA SER A 174 4.52 -2.33 -5.95
C SER A 174 3.53 -1.18 -5.85
N LEU A 175 3.88 -0.08 -6.51
CA LEU A 175 3.00 1.05 -6.74
C LEU A 175 2.30 0.89 -8.08
N SER A 176 0.97 0.90 -8.10
CA SER A 176 0.14 0.81 -9.29
C SER A 176 -0.60 2.12 -9.54
N LEU A 177 -0.55 2.58 -10.80
CA LEU A 177 -1.33 3.72 -11.30
C LEU A 177 -2.39 3.27 -12.32
N ALA A 178 -2.43 1.99 -12.65
CA ALA A 178 -3.27 1.47 -13.72
C ALA A 178 -4.62 0.99 -13.17
N ASN A 179 -5.67 1.77 -13.38
CA ASN A 179 -7.04 1.48 -12.95
C ASN A 179 -8.01 1.30 -14.14
N PRO A 180 -7.77 0.35 -15.06
CA PRO A 180 -8.57 0.25 -16.29
C PRO A 180 -10.04 -0.12 -16.05
N SER A 181 -10.33 -0.77 -14.93
CA SER A 181 -11.68 -1.21 -14.56
C SER A 181 -12.37 -0.27 -13.59
N ASN A 182 -11.78 0.89 -13.27
CA ASN A 182 -12.29 1.86 -12.28
C ASN A 182 -12.72 1.20 -10.96
N THR A 183 -11.92 0.23 -10.49
CA THR A 183 -12.23 -0.57 -9.29
C THR A 183 -11.86 0.14 -7.97
N TRP A 184 -11.18 1.29 -8.05
CA TRP A 184 -10.90 2.20 -6.93
C TRP A 184 -11.00 3.66 -7.38
N GLN A 185 -10.99 4.57 -6.42
CA GLN A 185 -11.17 6.02 -6.65
C GLN A 185 -9.90 6.84 -6.38
N GLY A 186 -8.91 6.30 -5.68
CA GLY A 186 -7.66 7.02 -5.40
C GLY A 186 -6.69 7.09 -6.59
N GLU A 187 -5.73 8.01 -6.49
CA GLU A 187 -4.76 8.32 -7.54
C GLU A 187 -3.75 7.20 -7.79
N ALA A 188 -3.33 6.51 -6.72
CA ALA A 188 -2.44 5.37 -6.79
C ALA A 188 -2.78 4.31 -5.73
N ARG A 189 -2.34 3.07 -5.97
CA ARG A 189 -2.57 1.93 -5.09
C ARG A 189 -1.27 1.20 -4.79
N ILE A 190 -1.08 0.77 -3.55
CA ILE A 190 -0.01 -0.19 -3.21
C ILE A 190 -0.59 -1.60 -3.26
N THR A 191 0.13 -2.47 -3.95
CA THR A 191 -0.18 -3.88 -4.06
C THR A 191 0.97 -4.73 -3.52
N ARG A 192 0.62 -5.89 -2.98
CA ARG A 192 1.54 -6.87 -2.41
C ARG A 192 1.43 -8.18 -3.16
N TYR A 193 2.56 -8.69 -3.61
CA TYR A 193 2.69 -10.02 -4.16
C TYR A 193 3.57 -10.88 -3.27
N MET A 194 3.20 -12.15 -3.11
CA MET A 194 3.99 -13.12 -2.37
C MET A 194 4.12 -14.39 -3.19
N LEU A 195 5.37 -14.74 -3.50
CA LEU A 195 5.72 -15.96 -4.21
C LEU A 195 6.16 -17.00 -3.18
N GLU A 196 5.28 -17.94 -2.88
CA GLU A 196 5.51 -19.06 -1.96
C GLU A 196 5.97 -20.31 -2.72
N GLU A 197 6.67 -21.23 -2.04
CA GLU A 197 7.12 -22.50 -2.66
C GLU A 197 5.98 -23.48 -2.94
N PHE A 198 5.01 -23.54 -2.04
CA PHE A 198 3.91 -24.49 -2.09
C PHE A 198 2.59 -23.75 -2.12
N GLN A 199 1.72 -24.12 -3.05
CA GLN A 199 0.38 -23.58 -3.20
C GLN A 199 -0.67 -24.66 -2.98
N ARG A 200 -1.81 -24.24 -2.44
CA ARG A 200 -2.96 -25.13 -2.26
C ARG A 200 -3.53 -25.54 -3.61
N ASN A 201 -3.72 -26.83 -3.80
CA ASN A 201 -4.42 -27.37 -4.94
C ASN A 201 -5.93 -27.21 -4.74
N SER A 202 -6.54 -26.23 -5.41
CA SER A 202 -7.97 -25.91 -5.29
C SER A 202 -8.89 -27.05 -5.73
N SER A 203 -8.38 -28.04 -6.48
CA SER A 203 -9.16 -29.21 -6.91
C SER A 203 -9.30 -30.29 -5.82
N VAL A 204 -8.64 -30.12 -4.67
CA VAL A 204 -8.64 -31.10 -3.58
C VAL A 204 -9.25 -30.47 -2.32
N SER A 205 -10.34 -31.04 -1.84
CA SER A 205 -11.10 -30.51 -0.69
C SER A 205 -10.41 -30.73 0.66
N SER A 206 -9.68 -31.83 0.81
CA SER A 206 -8.93 -32.16 2.03
C SER A 206 -7.53 -31.53 2.02
N GLU A 207 -7.19 -30.76 3.06
CA GLU A 207 -5.85 -30.16 3.24
C GLU A 207 -4.76 -31.18 3.52
N THR A 208 -5.11 -32.38 3.99
CA THR A 208 -4.13 -33.40 4.37
C THR A 208 -3.95 -34.48 3.31
N ALA A 209 -4.71 -34.42 2.21
CA ALA A 209 -4.56 -35.37 1.12
C ALA A 209 -3.17 -35.25 0.45
N PRO A 210 -2.62 -36.34 -0.12
CA PRO A 210 -1.28 -36.31 -0.72
C PRO A 210 -1.08 -35.25 -1.82
N ASN A 211 -2.14 -34.95 -2.58
CA ASN A 211 -2.11 -33.99 -3.71
C ASN A 211 -2.77 -32.64 -3.37
N SER A 212 -2.97 -32.36 -2.08
CA SER A 212 -3.60 -31.11 -1.58
C SER A 212 -2.74 -29.86 -1.82
N PHE A 213 -1.45 -30.03 -2.08
CA PHE A 213 -0.53 -28.97 -2.43
C PHE A 213 0.24 -29.31 -3.69
N VAL A 214 0.58 -28.27 -4.44
CA VAL A 214 1.44 -28.31 -5.61
C VAL A 214 2.60 -27.36 -5.41
N ARG A 215 3.72 -27.61 -6.08
CA ARG A 215 4.85 -26.69 -6.09
C ARG A 215 4.49 -25.51 -7.00
N THR A 216 4.72 -24.30 -6.54
CA THR A 216 4.40 -23.09 -7.29
C THR A 216 5.23 -23.03 -8.58
N PRO A 217 4.58 -22.93 -9.76
CA PRO A 217 5.30 -22.72 -11.01
C PRO A 217 6.16 -21.46 -10.97
N GLY A 218 7.39 -21.54 -11.45
CA GLY A 218 8.37 -20.46 -11.45
C GLY A 218 9.01 -20.18 -10.10
N TYR A 219 8.67 -20.92 -9.05
CA TYR A 219 9.41 -20.83 -7.78
C TYR A 219 10.76 -21.54 -7.90
N VAL A 220 11.83 -20.87 -7.47
CA VAL A 220 13.17 -21.45 -7.33
C VAL A 220 13.62 -21.21 -5.90
N ASN A 221 13.96 -22.28 -5.19
CA ASN A 221 14.38 -22.20 -3.79
C ASN A 221 15.86 -21.73 -3.72
N PRO A 222 16.16 -20.53 -3.18
CA PRO A 222 17.54 -20.06 -3.07
C PRO A 222 18.39 -20.87 -2.08
N SER A 223 17.76 -21.61 -1.15
CA SER A 223 18.49 -22.42 -0.16
C SER A 223 19.28 -23.57 -0.79
N LEU A 224 18.82 -24.06 -1.94
CA LEU A 224 19.48 -25.14 -2.69
C LEU A 224 20.77 -24.67 -3.36
N TYR A 225 20.97 -23.35 -3.48
CA TYR A 225 22.09 -22.72 -4.18
C TYR A 225 22.90 -21.84 -3.24
N GLY A 226 23.12 -22.30 -2.00
CA GLY A 226 23.97 -21.60 -1.04
C GLY A 226 23.35 -20.36 -0.40
N ASN A 227 22.01 -20.22 -0.42
CA ASN A 227 21.29 -19.02 0.05
C ASN A 227 21.71 -17.74 -0.69
N ILE A 228 21.97 -17.88 -1.99
CA ILE A 228 22.25 -16.76 -2.89
C ILE A 228 20.90 -16.20 -3.33
N PHE A 229 20.56 -14.97 -2.91
CA PHE A 229 19.25 -14.36 -3.16
C PHE A 229 19.32 -13.27 -4.24
N ASP A 230 20.45 -12.60 -4.38
CA ASP A 230 20.74 -11.51 -5.30
C ASP A 230 20.64 -11.93 -6.77
N SER A 231 21.16 -13.10 -7.13
CA SER A 231 21.10 -13.62 -8.51
C SER A 231 19.81 -14.34 -8.86
N TRP A 232 18.84 -14.45 -7.94
CA TRP A 232 17.61 -15.17 -8.19
C TRP A 232 16.91 -14.64 -9.47
N PRO A 233 16.46 -15.51 -10.38
CA PRO A 233 16.40 -16.99 -10.30
C PRO A 233 17.52 -17.73 -11.05
N TRP A 234 18.69 -17.11 -11.26
CA TRP A 234 19.80 -17.68 -12.01
C TRP A 234 20.79 -18.38 -11.10
N TYR A 235 21.04 -19.66 -11.41
CA TYR A 235 21.96 -20.51 -10.65
C TYR A 235 22.70 -21.48 -11.58
N GLY A 236 23.77 -22.08 -11.07
CA GLY A 236 24.52 -23.13 -11.77
C GLY A 236 23.69 -24.41 -11.91
N ASN A 237 23.63 -24.95 -13.12
CA ASN A 237 23.10 -26.29 -13.37
C ASN A 237 24.14 -27.38 -13.06
N ALA A 238 23.81 -28.65 -13.32
CA ALA A 238 24.72 -29.79 -13.12
C ALA A 238 26.05 -29.69 -13.89
N SER A 239 26.09 -28.92 -14.98
CA SER A 239 27.30 -28.64 -15.78
C SER A 239 28.01 -27.34 -15.33
N ASN A 240 27.61 -26.77 -14.20
CA ASN A 240 28.12 -25.51 -13.64
C ASN A 240 27.92 -24.28 -14.55
N THR A 241 26.99 -24.36 -15.52
CA THR A 241 26.58 -23.22 -16.35
C THR A 241 25.45 -22.47 -15.64
N ILE A 242 25.58 -21.14 -15.53
CA ILE A 242 24.54 -20.28 -14.96
C ILE A 242 23.36 -20.21 -15.93
N VAL A 243 22.19 -20.65 -15.47
CA VAL A 243 20.95 -20.67 -16.26
C VAL A 243 19.77 -20.20 -15.41
N ASN A 244 18.72 -19.71 -16.08
CA ASN A 244 17.48 -19.36 -15.41
C ASN A 244 16.74 -20.64 -14.98
N MET A 245 16.73 -20.90 -13.67
CA MET A 245 16.11 -22.10 -13.12
C MET A 245 14.57 -22.07 -13.12
N GLN A 246 13.93 -20.91 -13.34
CA GLN A 246 12.47 -20.85 -13.49
C GLN A 246 11.99 -21.63 -14.71
N LEU A 247 12.77 -21.64 -15.80
CA LEU A 247 12.40 -22.32 -17.03
C LEU A 247 12.21 -23.82 -16.83
N THR A 248 12.96 -24.42 -15.90
CA THR A 248 12.82 -25.83 -15.52
C THR A 248 11.65 -26.10 -14.56
N ASN A 249 11.10 -25.04 -13.95
CA ASN A 249 10.08 -25.12 -12.91
C ASN A 249 8.72 -24.58 -13.35
N GLY A 250 8.36 -24.74 -14.63
CA GLY A 250 7.07 -24.26 -15.16
C GLY A 250 7.07 -22.81 -15.66
N GLY A 251 8.25 -22.19 -15.78
CA GLY A 251 8.42 -20.88 -16.39
C GLY A 251 8.13 -19.72 -15.43
N ARG A 252 7.65 -18.60 -15.97
CA ARG A 252 7.41 -17.39 -15.20
C ARG A 252 6.24 -17.61 -14.20
N PRO A 253 6.40 -17.24 -12.92
CA PRO A 253 5.33 -17.40 -11.93
C PRO A 253 4.11 -16.56 -12.32
N THR A 254 2.94 -17.09 -11.97
CA THR A 254 1.65 -16.44 -12.17
C THR A 254 1.08 -15.99 -10.83
N GLY A 255 -0.06 -15.32 -10.87
CA GLY A 255 -0.75 -14.81 -9.69
C GLY A 255 -0.99 -13.31 -9.77
N ASN A 256 -2.03 -12.87 -9.06
CA ASN A 256 -2.38 -11.46 -8.96
C ASN A 256 -1.90 -10.91 -7.62
N PRO A 257 -1.30 -9.71 -7.62
CA PRO A 257 -0.97 -9.06 -6.37
C PRO A 257 -2.25 -8.67 -5.62
N GLN A 258 -2.20 -8.79 -4.29
CA GLN A 258 -3.27 -8.37 -3.40
C GLN A 258 -3.19 -6.86 -3.18
N VAL A 259 -4.36 -6.23 -3.03
CA VAL A 259 -4.45 -4.81 -2.73
C VAL A 259 -4.12 -4.59 -1.26
N LEU A 260 -3.22 -3.66 -0.96
CA LEU A 260 -2.96 -3.22 0.40
C LEU A 260 -3.69 -1.93 0.72
N VAL A 261 -3.55 -0.90 -0.14
CA VAL A 261 -4.20 0.40 0.07
C VAL A 261 -4.39 1.17 -1.23
N ASP A 262 -5.49 1.92 -1.33
CA ASP A 262 -6.02 2.50 -2.57
C ASP A 262 -5.88 4.02 -2.70
N TYR A 263 -5.54 4.69 -1.60
CA TYR A 263 -5.51 6.15 -1.47
C TYR A 263 -4.07 6.63 -1.29
N VAL A 264 -3.20 6.19 -2.20
CA VAL A 264 -1.80 6.63 -2.29
C VAL A 264 -1.72 7.76 -3.28
N ASP A 265 -0.83 8.71 -3.01
CA ASP A 265 -0.57 9.82 -3.93
C ASP A 265 0.06 9.31 -5.24
N ASP A 266 -0.19 9.94 -6.39
CA ASP A 266 0.45 9.56 -7.65
C ASP A 266 1.78 10.29 -7.89
N GLY A 267 2.21 11.17 -6.97
CA GLY A 267 3.46 11.91 -7.06
C GLY A 267 3.49 12.96 -8.17
N ARG A 268 2.42 13.11 -8.97
CA ARG A 268 2.35 14.09 -10.04
C ARG A 268 1.85 15.40 -9.48
N VAL A 269 2.73 16.09 -8.76
CA VAL A 269 2.52 17.53 -8.56
C VAL A 269 2.47 18.14 -9.95
N GLY A 270 1.30 18.68 -10.32
CA GLY A 270 1.05 19.32 -11.60
C GLY A 270 2.18 20.29 -11.91
N THR A 271 2.58 20.30 -13.19
CA THR A 271 3.34 21.34 -13.89
C THR A 271 3.70 22.52 -12.99
N ALA A 272 4.94 22.53 -12.49
CA ALA A 272 5.59 23.67 -11.82
C ALA A 272 4.61 24.74 -11.30
N VAL A 273 4.10 24.56 -10.07
CA VAL A 273 3.83 25.76 -9.28
C VAL A 273 5.20 26.41 -9.14
N SER A 274 5.38 27.54 -9.83
CA SER A 274 6.49 28.48 -9.67
C SER A 274 6.42 29.14 -8.28
N GLY A 275 6.33 28.31 -7.25
CA GLY A 275 6.47 28.64 -5.85
C GLY A 275 7.70 27.90 -5.37
N THR A 276 8.47 28.59 -4.54
CA THR A 276 9.67 28.13 -3.85
C THR A 276 9.61 26.66 -3.45
N ALA A 277 10.76 25.98 -3.56
CA ALA A 277 10.98 24.55 -3.35
C ALA A 277 10.71 24.04 -1.91
N ASP A 278 9.93 24.77 -1.12
CA ASP A 278 9.78 24.58 0.32
C ASP A 278 8.48 23.82 0.69
N ASP A 279 7.51 23.71 -0.22
CA ASP A 279 6.23 23.00 0.05
C ASP A 279 6.18 21.54 -0.43
N ASN A 280 7.26 21.04 -1.04
CA ASN A 280 7.40 19.61 -1.39
C ASN A 280 8.87 19.18 -1.18
N PRO A 281 9.24 18.64 -0.01
CA PRO A 281 10.65 18.35 0.31
C PRO A 281 11.29 17.23 -0.55
N ILE A 282 10.63 16.74 -1.59
CA ILE A 282 10.97 15.49 -2.28
C ILE A 282 11.21 15.64 -3.79
N ILE A 283 11.08 16.85 -4.38
CA ILE A 283 11.46 17.05 -5.79
C ILE A 283 12.32 18.30 -5.95
N GLY A 284 13.49 18.29 -5.33
CA GLY A 284 14.64 18.92 -5.96
C GLY A 284 15.02 18.10 -7.19
N THR A 285 15.47 18.75 -8.25
CA THR A 285 16.05 18.15 -9.48
C THR A 285 17.31 17.29 -9.23
N GLY A 286 17.55 16.88 -7.99
CA GLY A 286 18.67 16.07 -7.55
C GLY A 286 18.55 14.64 -8.05
N THR A 287 19.68 14.11 -8.54
CA THR A 287 19.95 12.68 -8.62
C THR A 287 19.47 12.00 -7.35
N GLY A 288 18.73 10.89 -7.43
CA GLY A 288 18.06 10.20 -6.29
C GLY A 288 18.93 9.81 -5.08
N ALA A 289 20.22 10.14 -5.08
CA ALA A 289 21.11 10.12 -3.92
C ALA A 289 20.69 11.09 -2.79
N THR A 290 20.12 12.28 -3.09
CA THR A 290 19.76 13.26 -2.04
C THR A 290 18.54 12.87 -1.20
N LEU A 291 17.72 11.93 -1.67
CA LEU A 291 16.52 11.44 -0.98
C LEU A 291 16.83 10.43 0.13
N CYS A 292 17.89 9.65 -0.06
CA CYS A 292 18.32 8.60 0.87
C CYS A 292 19.62 8.97 1.61
N ASP A 293 20.14 10.17 1.36
CA ASP A 293 21.31 10.74 2.02
C ASP A 293 21.20 12.28 2.07
N PRO A 294 20.65 12.85 3.15
CA PRO A 294 20.58 14.29 3.32
C PRO A 294 21.91 14.91 3.75
N LEU A 295 22.96 14.12 4.02
CA LEU A 295 24.18 14.58 4.71
C LEU A 295 25.46 14.55 3.87
N THR A 296 25.53 13.78 2.77
CA THR A 296 26.73 13.76 1.93
C THR A 296 26.42 14.01 0.45
N GLY A 297 26.88 15.14 -0.07
CA GLY A 297 26.67 15.59 -1.45
C GLY A 297 27.43 14.80 -2.54
N THR A 298 27.79 13.53 -2.30
CA THR A 298 28.54 12.70 -3.26
C THR A 298 27.83 11.36 -3.52
N PRO A 299 27.28 11.12 -4.73
CA PRO A 299 26.38 9.98 -5.03
C PRO A 299 27.06 8.60 -5.12
N THR A 300 28.39 8.52 -5.08
CA THR A 300 29.15 7.27 -5.31
C THR A 300 29.48 6.49 -4.03
N THR A 301 29.29 7.08 -2.85
CA THR A 301 29.59 6.48 -1.53
C THR A 301 28.39 6.46 -0.57
N ALA A 302 27.20 6.84 -1.03
CA ALA A 302 26.01 6.90 -0.19
C ALA A 302 25.72 5.53 0.47
N PRO A 303 25.54 5.46 1.81
CA PRO A 303 25.33 4.21 2.52
C PRO A 303 23.99 3.55 2.17
N PHE A 304 23.04 4.33 1.64
CA PHE A 304 21.73 3.87 1.20
C PHE A 304 21.57 3.98 -0.32
N GLU A 305 20.70 3.14 -0.85
CA GLU A 305 20.27 3.18 -2.23
C GLU A 305 18.75 3.29 -2.30
N ILE A 306 18.27 4.22 -3.13
CA ILE A 306 16.84 4.42 -3.36
C ILE A 306 16.26 3.27 -4.17
N SER A 307 15.06 2.84 -3.77
CA SER A 307 14.26 1.82 -4.42
C SER A 307 12.82 2.34 -4.60
N PRO A 308 12.22 2.25 -5.80
CA PRO A 308 12.82 1.68 -7.00
C PRO A 308 13.92 2.58 -7.56
N HIS A 309 14.82 2.01 -8.35
CA HIS A 309 15.86 2.77 -9.02
C HIS A 309 15.24 3.83 -9.94
N PRO A 310 15.78 5.07 -10.05
CA PRO A 310 15.18 6.14 -10.84
C PRO A 310 14.89 5.76 -12.31
N GLU A 311 15.74 4.94 -12.92
CA GLU A 311 15.52 4.44 -14.29
C GLU A 311 14.28 3.57 -14.44
N MET A 312 13.84 2.88 -13.38
CA MET A 312 12.57 2.14 -13.39
C MET A 312 11.36 3.07 -13.45
N LEU A 313 11.53 4.31 -12.99
CA LEU A 313 10.51 5.36 -12.97
C LEU A 313 10.61 6.33 -14.15
N ASN A 314 11.75 6.36 -14.86
CA ASN A 314 11.94 7.20 -16.04
C ASN A 314 11.08 6.79 -17.25
N ARG A 315 10.44 5.62 -17.16
CA ARG A 315 9.49 5.13 -18.16
C ARG A 315 8.08 5.58 -17.79
N ASP A 316 7.38 6.13 -18.77
CA ASP A 316 5.92 6.22 -18.78
C ASP A 316 5.29 7.14 -17.72
N ARG A 317 4.12 6.73 -17.21
CA ARG A 317 3.28 7.41 -16.23
C ARG A 317 3.90 7.56 -14.84
N PHE A 318 5.03 6.91 -14.59
CA PHE A 318 5.73 6.90 -13.29
C PHE A 318 6.87 7.92 -13.20
N ARG A 319 7.07 8.74 -14.24
CA ARG A 319 8.08 9.80 -14.21
C ARG A 319 7.86 10.72 -13.01
N ASN A 320 8.90 10.88 -12.20
CA ASN A 320 8.92 11.69 -10.98
C ASN A 320 8.01 11.23 -9.83
N VAL A 321 7.39 10.05 -9.93
CA VAL A 321 6.53 9.53 -8.87
C VAL A 321 7.39 9.10 -7.67
N ARG A 322 7.14 9.69 -6.49
CA ARG A 322 7.86 9.44 -5.22
C ARG A 322 6.93 9.35 -4.01
N SER A 323 5.69 8.92 -4.21
CA SER A 323 4.72 8.71 -3.14
C SER A 323 4.98 7.44 -2.32
N PHE A 324 5.67 6.45 -2.88
CA PHE A 324 6.10 5.26 -2.16
C PHE A 324 7.51 4.87 -2.60
N TYR A 325 8.47 4.92 -1.69
CA TYR A 325 9.86 4.54 -1.95
C TYR A 325 10.56 4.02 -0.68
N ALA A 326 11.68 3.34 -0.89
CA ALA A 326 12.52 2.81 0.18
C ALA A 326 13.98 3.23 -0.02
N CYS A 327 14.70 3.44 1.07
CA CYS A 327 16.16 3.60 1.08
C CYS A 327 16.76 2.37 1.74
N VAL A 328 17.49 1.57 0.97
CA VAL A 328 18.04 0.27 1.40
C VAL A 328 19.55 0.40 1.56
N SER A 329 20.11 -0.02 2.70
CA SER A 329 21.56 0.05 2.93
C SER A 329 22.34 -0.78 1.90
N ARG A 330 23.40 -0.22 1.31
CA ARG A 330 24.25 -0.86 0.26
C ARG A 330 25.21 -1.90 0.83
N LEU A 331 25.79 -1.62 1.99
CA LEU A 331 26.82 -2.45 2.60
C LEU A 331 26.37 -2.84 4.01
N PRO A 332 25.97 -4.10 4.24
CA PRO A 332 25.90 -4.64 5.58
C PRO A 332 27.34 -4.94 6.02
N THR A 333 28.05 -3.92 6.53
CA THR A 333 29.25 -4.14 7.35
C THR A 333 28.89 -4.87 8.66
N THR A 334 27.60 -4.96 8.95
CA THR A 334 27.00 -5.69 10.06
C THR A 334 26.02 -6.73 9.53
N GLN A 335 25.64 -7.74 10.33
CA GLN A 335 24.59 -8.72 10.00
C GLN A 335 23.17 -8.12 9.84
N TYR A 336 23.05 -6.79 9.83
CA TYR A 336 21.77 -6.09 9.78
C TYR A 336 21.66 -5.28 8.49
N ARG A 337 20.47 -5.30 7.90
CA ARG A 337 20.07 -4.43 6.79
C ARG A 337 19.17 -3.34 7.36
N GLU A 338 19.47 -2.09 7.01
CA GLU A 338 18.60 -0.97 7.33
C GLU A 338 17.78 -0.60 6.11
N VAL A 339 16.48 -0.45 6.31
CA VAL A 339 15.51 -0.01 5.30
C VAL A 339 14.72 1.16 5.87
N GLN A 340 14.77 2.31 5.23
CA GLN A 340 13.89 3.43 5.52
C GLN A 340 12.78 3.42 4.47
N LEU A 341 11.53 3.50 4.90
CA LEU A 341 10.37 3.52 4.04
C LEU A 341 9.70 4.88 4.12
N PHE A 342 9.19 5.33 2.99
CA PHE A 342 8.45 6.56 2.84
C PHE A 342 7.15 6.28 2.10
N LEU A 343 6.04 6.76 2.66
CA LEU A 343 4.71 6.59 2.12
C LEU A 343 3.95 7.92 2.20
N ARG A 344 3.35 8.34 1.09
CA ARG A 344 2.48 9.50 0.98
C ARG A 344 1.09 9.06 0.53
N GLY A 345 0.10 9.29 1.38
CA GLY A 345 -1.30 9.10 1.05
C GLY A 345 -1.88 10.29 0.30
N ASN A 346 -3.05 10.09 -0.29
CA ASN A 346 -3.88 11.15 -0.88
C ASN A 346 -5.36 10.79 -0.69
N ALA A 347 -6.11 11.66 0.00
CA ALA A 347 -7.53 11.45 0.28
C ALA A 347 -8.45 11.75 -0.92
N ASN A 348 -7.92 12.23 -2.04
CA ASN A 348 -8.68 12.47 -3.27
C ASN A 348 -9.39 11.19 -3.73
N GLY A 349 -10.64 11.36 -4.20
CA GLY A 349 -11.54 10.26 -4.54
C GLY A 349 -12.41 9.75 -3.38
N ARG A 350 -12.17 10.19 -2.13
CA ARG A 350 -13.06 9.89 -1.00
C ARG A 350 -14.28 10.81 -0.97
N PRO A 351 -15.41 10.37 -0.38
CA PRO A 351 -16.57 11.24 -0.18
C PRO A 351 -16.19 12.54 0.54
N GLY A 352 -16.62 13.67 -0.01
CA GLY A 352 -16.32 15.00 0.51
C GLY A 352 -14.98 15.59 0.06
N VAL A 353 -14.01 14.79 -0.43
CA VAL A 353 -12.66 15.24 -0.82
C VAL A 353 -12.50 15.14 -2.34
N GLY A 354 -12.44 16.29 -3.01
CA GLY A 354 -12.30 16.37 -4.48
C GLY A 354 -11.01 17.03 -4.96
N THR A 355 -10.04 17.26 -4.07
CA THR A 355 -8.77 17.92 -4.40
C THR A 355 -7.60 17.26 -3.66
N ASP A 356 -6.41 17.36 -4.22
CA ASP A 356 -5.14 16.84 -3.66
C ASP A 356 -4.56 17.71 -2.53
N ALA A 357 -5.42 18.35 -1.73
CA ALA A 357 -4.98 19.31 -0.71
C ALA A 357 -4.43 18.65 0.57
N PHE A 358 -4.67 17.35 0.77
CA PHE A 358 -4.30 16.63 1.98
C PHE A 358 -3.49 15.38 1.66
N LEU A 359 -2.18 15.48 1.92
CA LEU A 359 -1.19 14.46 1.58
C LEU A 359 -0.43 13.99 2.82
N PRO A 360 -1.00 13.08 3.64
CA PRO A 360 -0.31 12.58 4.82
C PRO A 360 0.95 11.82 4.41
N THR A 361 2.09 12.20 4.99
CA THR A 361 3.38 11.56 4.77
C THR A 361 3.81 10.80 6.01
N LEU A 362 4.32 9.59 5.80
CA LEU A 362 4.80 8.70 6.84
C LEU A 362 6.21 8.22 6.47
N GLU A 363 7.09 8.20 7.46
CA GLU A 363 8.41 7.61 7.38
C GLU A 363 8.55 6.57 8.49
N THR A 364 9.19 5.45 8.17
CA THR A 364 9.60 4.48 9.20
C THR A 364 10.94 3.87 8.86
N ARG A 365 11.66 3.45 9.89
CA ARG A 365 12.97 2.81 9.75
C ARG A 365 12.90 1.41 10.34
N VAL A 366 13.32 0.44 9.55
CA VAL A 366 13.34 -0.97 9.92
C VAL A 366 14.76 -1.49 9.85
N LEU A 367 15.19 -2.11 10.94
CA LEU A 367 16.40 -2.92 10.98
C LEU A 367 15.99 -4.38 10.88
N SER A 368 16.41 -5.07 9.82
CA SER A 368 16.21 -6.50 9.66
C SER A 368 17.54 -7.23 9.78
N ARG A 369 17.53 -8.46 10.28
CA ARG A 369 18.73 -9.28 10.36
C ARG A 369 18.93 -9.99 9.04
N ALA A 370 19.87 -9.51 8.23
CA ALA A 370 20.19 -10.17 6.97
C ALA A 370 21.02 -11.43 7.24
N VAL A 371 20.61 -12.55 6.65
CA VAL A 371 21.47 -13.74 6.59
C VAL A 371 22.36 -13.58 5.36
N LEU A 372 23.39 -12.77 5.49
CA LEU A 372 24.47 -12.72 4.51
C LEU A 372 25.60 -13.59 5.04
N GLU A 373 25.96 -14.59 4.23
CA GLU A 373 27.18 -15.40 4.36
C GLU A 373 27.39 -16.03 5.73
N ARG A 374 26.59 -17.06 6.06
CA ARG A 374 27.18 -18.20 6.77
C ARG A 374 28.00 -18.99 5.76
N THR A 375 29.22 -18.53 5.50
CA THR A 375 30.24 -19.39 4.89
C THR A 375 30.39 -20.60 5.81
N LEU A 376 29.86 -21.75 5.38
CA LEU A 376 30.35 -23.02 5.89
C LEU A 376 31.80 -23.12 5.41
N GLN A 377 32.74 -22.64 6.23
CA GLN A 377 34.10 -23.15 6.16
C GLN A 377 34.00 -24.66 6.42
N ARG A 378 34.16 -25.43 5.36
CA ARG A 378 34.45 -26.86 5.43
C ARG A 378 35.84 -27.09 4.90
#